data_AF-A0A1Z8A0V6-F1
#
_entry.id   AF-A0A1Z8A0V6-F1
#
_cell.length_a   1.000
_cell.length_b   1.000
_cell.length_c   1.000
_cell.angle_alpha   90.00
_cell.angle_beta   90.00
_cell.angle_gamma   90.00
#
_symmetry.space_group_name_H-M   'P 1'
#
loop_
_entity.id
_entity.type
_entity.pdbx_description
1 polymer ?
#
loop_
_entity_poly.entity_id
_entity_poly.type
_entity_poly.pdbx_seq_one_letter_code
_entity_poly.pdbx_strand_id
1 'polypeptide(L)'
;MALIAELLGMMLPGTASIPAVHADRLRASEETGELAVKMAVIGGPTPDKLITNEATENALRVLLAASGSTNAVIHLAAIAEQLGINIDLDRMNELA
;
A
#
# COMPACT_ATOMS: atom_id res chain seq x y z
N MET A 1 -2.71 6.51 -5.17
CA MET A 1 -1.68 6.07 -4.18
C MET A 1 -2.25 5.61 -2.85
N ALA A 2 -3.28 6.25 -2.26
CA ALA A 2 -3.85 5.79 -0.98
C ALA A 2 -4.26 4.29 -0.97
N LEU A 3 -5.01 3.84 -1.99
CA LEU A 3 -5.39 2.43 -2.14
C LEU A 3 -4.18 1.49 -2.25
N ILE A 4 -3.11 1.95 -2.92
CA ILE A 4 -1.85 1.18 -3.06
C ILE A 4 -1.14 1.07 -1.71
N ALA A 5 -1.07 2.16 -0.95
CA ALA A 5 -0.45 2.14 0.37
C ALA A 5 -1.18 1.20 1.35
N GLU A 6 -2.51 1.14 1.27
CA GLU A 6 -3.32 0.17 2.02
C GLU A 6 -3.01 -1.29 1.60
N LEU A 7 -2.94 -1.57 0.30
CA LEU A 7 -2.61 -2.92 -0.20
C LEU A 7 -1.19 -3.38 0.14
N LEU A 8 -0.25 -2.44 0.18
CA LEU A 8 1.12 -2.70 0.61
C LEU A 8 1.24 -2.92 2.13
N GLY A 9 0.13 -2.83 2.88
CA GLY A 9 0.11 -2.96 4.33
C GLY A 9 0.68 -1.75 5.08
N MET A 10 0.88 -0.62 4.38
CA MET A 10 1.45 0.61 4.94
C MET A 10 0.39 1.57 5.51
N MET A 11 -0.89 1.21 5.39
CA MET A 11 -2.02 1.91 6.00
C MET A 11 -2.97 0.91 6.64
N LEU A 12 -3.76 1.36 7.62
CA LEU A 12 -4.82 0.53 8.20
C LEU A 12 -5.86 0.15 7.12
N PRO A 13 -6.38 -1.09 7.14
CA PRO A 13 -7.42 -1.53 6.20
C PRO A 13 -8.67 -0.65 6.25
N GLY A 14 -9.27 -0.40 5.08
CA GLY A 14 -10.47 0.40 4.89
C GLY A 14 -10.27 1.92 4.98
N THR A 15 -9.05 2.41 5.17
CA THR A 15 -8.80 3.83 5.43
C THR A 15 -8.49 4.65 4.18
N ALA A 16 -8.15 4.02 3.06
CA ALA A 16 -7.85 4.73 1.81
C ALA A 16 -9.07 5.47 1.24
N SER A 17 -10.28 4.95 1.43
CA SER A 17 -11.52 5.48 0.85
C SER A 17 -12.29 6.44 1.75
N ILE A 18 -11.87 6.66 3.00
CA ILE A 18 -12.58 7.55 3.93
C ILE A 18 -12.51 9.01 3.40
N PRO A 19 -13.64 9.69 3.17
CA PRO A 19 -13.62 11.10 2.78
C PRO A 19 -12.94 11.97 3.84
N ALA A 20 -12.22 13.02 3.40
CA ALA A 20 -11.42 13.85 4.30
C ALA A 20 -12.22 14.48 5.45
N VAL A 21 -13.48 14.85 5.21
CA VAL A 21 -14.36 15.49 6.19
C VAL A 21 -15.20 14.52 7.03
N HIS A 22 -15.06 13.20 6.78
CA HIS A 22 -15.81 12.19 7.53
C HIS A 22 -15.17 11.94 8.90
N ALA A 23 -15.97 11.75 9.95
CA ALA A 23 -15.48 11.53 11.31
C ALA A 23 -14.54 10.32 11.43
N ASP A 24 -14.73 9.31 10.57
CA ASP A 24 -13.87 8.11 10.51
C ASP A 24 -12.42 8.45 10.18
N ARG A 25 -12.14 9.58 9.52
CA ARG A 25 -10.76 9.98 9.20
C ARG A 25 -9.98 10.29 10.48
N LEU A 26 -10.62 10.94 11.46
CA LEU A 26 -10.02 11.20 12.76
C LEU A 26 -9.83 9.90 13.55
N ARG A 27 -10.87 9.04 13.60
CA ARG A 27 -10.78 7.73 14.25
C ARG A 27 -9.65 6.87 13.69
N ALA A 28 -9.55 6.75 12.37
CA ALA A 28 -8.47 6.02 11.71
C ALA A 28 -7.08 6.61 12.01
N SER A 29 -6.99 7.93 12.23
CA SER A 29 -5.73 8.59 12.55
C SER A 29 -5.26 8.26 13.98
N GLU A 30 -6.20 8.23 14.94
CA GLU A 30 -5.94 7.80 16.32
C GLU A 30 -5.56 6.31 16.37
N GLU A 31 -6.32 5.45 15.69
CA GLU A 31 -6.02 4.00 15.58
C GLU A 31 -4.64 3.74 14.96
N THR A 32 -4.25 4.54 13.97
CA THR A 32 -2.91 4.43 13.36
C THR A 32 -1.81 4.72 14.37
N GLY A 33 -1.99 5.77 15.19
CA GLY A 33 -1.03 6.11 16.26
C GLY A 33 -0.95 5.03 17.33
N GLU A 34 -2.09 4.49 17.77
CA GLU A 34 -2.13 3.38 18.73
C GLU A 34 -1.40 2.15 18.20
N LEU A 35 -1.67 1.75 16.95
CA LEU A 35 -0.99 0.61 16.34
C LEU A 35 0.51 0.85 16.18
N ALA A 36 0.91 2.05 15.77
CA ALA A 36 2.33 2.39 15.61
C ALA A 36 3.11 2.27 16.93
N VAL A 37 2.55 2.79 18.03
CA VAL A 37 3.14 2.66 19.37
C VAL A 37 3.19 1.19 19.79
N LYS A 38 2.10 0.45 19.59
CA LYS A 38 2.05 -0.99 19.88
C LYS A 38 3.13 -1.75 19.13
N MET A 39 3.26 -1.52 17.82
CA MET A 39 4.28 -2.13 16.96
C MET A 39 5.69 -1.79 17.44
N ALA A 40 5.94 -0.55 17.87
CA ALA A 40 7.26 -0.16 18.41
C ALA A 40 7.62 -0.93 19.70
N VAL A 41 6.63 -1.26 20.53
CA VAL A 41 6.85 -2.00 21.78
C VAL A 41 7.00 -3.51 21.55
N ILE A 42 6.17 -4.10 20.68
CA ILE A 42 6.10 -5.57 20.51
C ILE A 42 6.96 -6.10 19.35
N GLY A 43 7.62 -5.24 18.59
CA GLY A 43 8.39 -5.64 17.40
C GLY A 43 7.51 -5.91 16.18
N GLY A 44 6.77 -4.90 15.74
CA GLY A 44 5.96 -4.97 14.52
C GLY A 44 6.80 -5.14 13.25
N PRO A 45 6.16 -5.53 12.13
CA PRO A 45 6.86 -5.73 10.86
C PRO A 45 7.51 -4.44 10.36
N THR A 46 8.71 -4.58 9.81
CA THR A 46 9.39 -3.53 9.04
C THR A 46 8.85 -3.52 7.59
N PRO A 47 9.06 -2.42 6.82
CA PRO A 47 8.55 -2.33 5.44
C PRO A 47 8.97 -3.50 4.54
N ASP A 48 10.18 -4.04 4.68
CA ASP A 48 10.65 -5.23 3.93
C ASP A 48 9.87 -6.51 4.24
N LYS A 49 9.15 -6.56 5.37
CA LYS A 49 8.27 -7.67 5.74
C LYS A 49 6.85 -7.53 5.17
N LEU A 50 6.46 -6.33 4.77
CA LEU A 50 5.12 -6.03 4.26
C LEU A 50 5.13 -5.89 2.74
N ILE A 51 6.12 -5.18 2.20
CA ILE A 51 6.26 -4.92 0.78
C ILE A 51 7.08 -6.05 0.16
N THR A 52 6.40 -7.15 -0.17
CA THR A 52 6.98 -8.32 -0.85
C THR A 52 6.64 -8.33 -2.34
N ASN A 53 7.23 -9.25 -3.12
CA ASN A 53 6.87 -9.45 -4.52
C ASN A 53 5.36 -9.69 -4.68
N GLU A 54 4.77 -10.51 -3.81
CA GLU A 54 3.35 -10.82 -3.80
C GLU A 54 2.49 -9.60 -3.47
N ALA A 55 2.91 -8.79 -2.48
CA ALA A 55 2.21 -7.55 -2.15
C ALA A 55 2.24 -6.55 -3.32
N THR A 56 3.37 -6.43 -4.01
CA THR A 56 3.50 -5.55 -5.18
C THR A 56 2.68 -6.05 -6.37
N GLU A 57 2.61 -7.37 -6.62
CA GLU A 57 1.76 -7.91 -7.69
C GLU A 57 0.27 -7.74 -7.35
N ASN A 58 -0.12 -7.92 -6.10
CA ASN A 58 -1.49 -7.62 -5.64
C ASN A 58 -1.84 -6.14 -5.80
N ALA A 59 -0.89 -5.24 -5.51
CA ALA A 59 -1.08 -3.81 -5.75
C ALA A 59 -1.28 -3.50 -7.25
N LEU A 60 -0.52 -4.14 -8.15
CA LEU A 60 -0.72 -4.02 -9.60
C LEU A 60 -2.08 -4.54 -10.06
N ARG A 61 -2.50 -5.72 -9.60
CA ARG A 61 -3.82 -6.28 -9.95
C ARG A 61 -4.95 -5.35 -9.56
N VAL A 62 -4.93 -4.81 -8.35
CA VAL A 62 -5.97 -3.87 -7.90
C VAL A 62 -5.85 -2.53 -8.62
N LEU A 63 -4.64 -2.06 -8.93
CA LEU A 63 -4.45 -0.85 -9.74
C LEU A 63 -5.16 -0.98 -11.08
N LEU A 64 -4.97 -2.11 -11.77
CA LEU A 64 -5.62 -2.41 -13.05
C LEU A 64 -7.14 -2.53 -12.88
N ALA A 65 -7.62 -3.30 -11.89
CA ALA A 65 -9.04 -3.48 -11.63
C ALA A 65 -9.77 -2.16 -11.30
N ALA A 66 -9.11 -1.26 -10.58
CA ALA A 66 -9.65 0.05 -10.22
C ALA A 66 -9.46 1.11 -11.32
N SER A 67 -8.88 0.75 -12.47
CA SER A 67 -8.49 1.71 -13.52
C SER A 67 -7.68 2.89 -12.97
N GLY A 68 -6.74 2.60 -12.09
CA GLY A 68 -5.97 3.62 -11.39
C GLY A 68 -5.01 4.38 -12.30
N SER A 69 -4.52 5.52 -11.81
CA SER A 69 -3.60 6.38 -12.55
C SER A 69 -2.32 5.65 -12.98
N THR A 70 -1.87 5.88 -14.20
CA THR A 70 -0.57 5.39 -14.71
C THR A 70 0.62 5.85 -13.86
N ASN A 71 0.52 6.99 -13.16
CA ASN A 71 1.55 7.45 -12.22
C ASN A 71 1.77 6.46 -11.06
N ALA A 72 0.77 5.65 -10.72
CA ALA A 72 0.93 4.64 -9.68
C ALA A 72 1.92 3.54 -10.07
N VAL A 73 2.08 3.24 -11.37
CA VAL A 73 3.10 2.29 -11.85
C VAL A 73 4.50 2.83 -11.56
N ILE A 74 4.74 4.11 -11.85
CA ILE A 74 6.03 4.78 -11.61
C ILE A 74 6.34 4.82 -10.11
N HIS A 75 5.37 5.23 -9.28
CA HIS A 75 5.58 5.30 -7.84
C HIS A 75 5.76 3.91 -7.20
N LEU A 76 4.99 2.91 -7.64
CA LEU A 76 5.13 1.55 -7.13
C LEU A 76 6.48 0.95 -7.50
N ALA A 77 6.95 1.16 -8.74
CA ALA A 77 8.29 0.74 -9.16
C ALA A 77 9.39 1.39 -8.31
N ALA A 78 9.31 2.71 -8.10
CA ALA A 78 10.28 3.42 -7.27
C ALA A 78 10.31 2.93 -5.82
N ILE A 79 9.16 2.62 -5.22
CA ILE A 79 9.06 2.08 -3.86
C ILE A 79 9.63 0.65 -3.81
N ALA A 80 9.25 -0.20 -4.76
CA ALA A 80 9.68 -1.59 -4.85
C ALA A 80 11.21 -1.71 -5.04
N GLU A 81 11.80 -0.82 -5.84
CA GLU A 81 13.25 -0.79 -6.10
C GLU A 81 14.06 -0.54 -4.83
N GLN A 82 13.56 0.27 -3.88
CA GLN A 82 14.22 0.47 -2.58
C GLN A 82 14.38 -0.82 -1.77
N LEU A 83 13.60 -1.85 -2.11
CA LEU A 83 13.60 -3.17 -1.48
C LEU A 83 14.17 -4.25 -2.42
N GLY A 84 14.74 -3.86 -3.56
CA GLY A 84 15.27 -4.78 -4.56
C GLY A 84 14.21 -5.57 -5.32
N ILE A 85 12.95 -5.14 -5.29
CA ILE A 85 11.85 -5.75 -6.03
C ILE A 85 11.72 -5.04 -7.38
N ASN A 86 11.81 -5.80 -8.47
CA ASN A 86 11.65 -5.28 -9.82
C ASN A 86 10.18 -5.39 -10.26
N ILE A 87 9.60 -4.26 -10.68
CA ILE A 87 8.27 -4.25 -11.31
C ILE A 87 8.42 -4.48 -12.81
N ASP A 88 7.96 -5.62 -13.27
CA ASP A 88 7.98 -6.00 -14.68
C ASP A 88 6.71 -5.51 -15.40
N LEU A 89 6.92 -4.66 -16.42
CA LEU A 89 5.83 -4.09 -17.23
C LEU A 89 5.24 -5.12 -18.21
N ASP A 90 6.02 -6.09 -18.68
CA ASP A 90 5.51 -7.16 -19.52
C ASP A 90 4.57 -8.05 -18.71
N ARG A 91 4.98 -8.38 -17.47
CA ARG A 91 4.10 -9.08 -16.52
C ARG A 91 2.83 -8.30 -16.22
N MET A 92 2.90 -6.98 -16.10
CA MET A 92 1.71 -6.14 -15.92
C MET A 92 0.74 -6.24 -17.10
N ASN A 93 1.24 -6.30 -18.34
CA ASN A 93 0.41 -6.48 -19.53
C ASN A 93 -0.30 -7.84 -19.55
N GLU A 94 0.30 -8.89 -18.99
CA GLU A 94 -0.34 -10.22 -18.87
C GLU A 94 -1.47 -10.25 -17.83
N LEU A 95 -1.49 -9.31 -16.88
CA LEU A 95 -2.52 -9.23 -15.83
C LEU A 95 -3.79 -8.48 -16.27
N ALA A 96 -3.71 -7.72 -17.38
CA ALA A 96 -4.80 -6.89 -17.91
C ALA A 96 -5.65 -7.67 -18.93
#